data_AF-A0A671EUY6-F1
#
_entry.id   AF-A0A671EUY6-F1
#
_cell.length_a   1.000
_cell.length_b   1.000
_cell.length_c   1.000
_cell.angle_alpha   90.00
_cell.angle_beta   90.00
_cell.angle_gamma   90.00
#
_symmetry.space_group_name_H-M   'P 1'
#
loop_
_entity.id
_entity.type
_entity.pdbx_description
1 polymer ?
#
loop_
_entity_poly.entity_id
_entity_poly.type
_entity_poly.pdbx_seq_one_letter_code
_entity_poly.pdbx_strand_id
1 'polypeptide(L)'
;MDEDALPVMESGIDLTKVPAIQQKTMVSFLNQFVVLTVQFLNCFSTVCEEKLADFSLRIQQIETSLNILDAKLSSIPGLVDVTFELSPGGVTSVTNESYSETISAQSQQKNLQDWATGK
;
A
#
# COMPACT_ATOMS: atom_id res chain seq x y z
N MET A 1 30.64 -12.81 67.48
CA MET A 1 29.46 -13.14 66.68
C MET A 1 29.27 -11.98 65.76
N ASP A 2 29.10 -12.32 64.49
CA ASP A 2 28.53 -11.47 63.46
C ASP A 2 29.46 -10.55 62.69
N GLU A 3 29.61 -10.67 61.37
CA GLU A 3 29.24 -11.71 60.40
C GLU A 3 30.02 -11.31 59.12
N ASP A 4 30.49 -12.29 58.38
CA ASP A 4 30.55 -12.27 56.92
C ASP A 4 31.32 -11.13 56.22
N ALA A 5 32.65 -11.31 56.18
CA ALA A 5 33.44 -10.93 55.03
C ALA A 5 33.01 -11.78 53.81
N LEU A 6 31.84 -11.47 53.25
CA LEU A 6 31.50 -11.90 51.90
C LEU A 6 32.54 -11.29 50.97
N PRO A 7 33.20 -12.09 50.10
CA PRO A 7 33.89 -11.51 48.97
C PRO A 7 32.78 -10.84 48.16
N VAL A 8 32.68 -9.52 48.28
CA VAL A 8 32.00 -8.71 47.29
C VAL A 8 32.71 -9.10 46.02
N MET A 9 32.05 -9.95 45.23
CA MET A 9 32.38 -10.23 43.86
C MET A 9 32.10 -8.90 43.15
N GLU A 10 32.98 -7.93 43.39
CA GLU A 10 33.20 -6.77 42.59
C GLU A 10 33.49 -7.39 41.23
N SER A 11 32.44 -7.51 40.43
CA SER A 11 32.51 -8.00 39.07
C SER A 11 33.54 -7.07 38.43
N GLY A 12 34.77 -7.56 38.36
CA GLY A 12 35.99 -6.82 38.10
C GLY A 12 36.05 -6.40 36.64
N ILE A 13 35.01 -5.74 36.19
CA ILE A 13 34.96 -5.04 34.93
C ILE A 13 35.66 -3.72 35.22
N ASP A 14 36.99 -3.81 35.28
CA ASP A 14 37.85 -2.66 35.20
C ASP A 14 37.60 -2.02 33.84
N LEU A 15 36.78 -0.96 33.82
CA LEU A 15 36.43 -0.20 32.62
C LEU A 15 37.67 0.44 31.97
N THR A 16 38.81 0.47 32.67
CA THR A 16 40.10 0.89 32.09
C THR A 16 40.80 -0.23 31.30
N LYS A 17 40.36 -1.50 31.44
CA LYS A 17 40.78 -2.67 30.65
C LYS A 17 39.87 -2.92 29.44
N VAL A 18 38.69 -2.32 29.41
CA VAL A 18 37.81 -2.35 28.24
C VAL A 18 38.45 -1.46 27.17
N PRO A 19 38.83 -2.00 26.01
CA PRO A 19 39.40 -1.19 24.94
C PRO A 19 38.40 -0.11 24.57
N ALA A 20 38.83 1.16 24.58
CA ALA A 20 37.99 2.25 24.07
C ALA A 20 37.52 1.88 22.66
N ILE A 21 36.20 1.84 22.45
CA ILE A 21 35.62 1.59 21.13
C ILE A 21 36.26 2.60 20.17
N GLN A 22 37.02 2.09 19.21
CA GLN A 22 37.76 2.91 18.28
C GLN A 22 36.76 3.73 17.48
N GLN A 23 36.71 5.05 17.72
CA GLN A 23 35.78 5.97 17.04
C GLN A 23 35.84 5.80 15.51
N LYS A 24 37.03 5.49 14.97
CA LYS A 24 37.24 5.17 13.55
C LYS A 24 36.42 3.95 13.07
N THR A 25 36.30 2.92 13.91
CA THR A 25 35.51 1.72 13.62
C THR A 25 34.01 2.01 13.69
N MET A 26 33.58 2.84 14.63
CA MET A 26 32.18 3.28 14.73
C MET A 26 31.75 4.09 13.50
N VAL A 27 32.59 5.01 13.02
CA VAL A 27 32.35 5.77 11.79
C VAL A 27 32.29 4.84 10.57
N SER A 28 33.15 3.83 10.50
CA SER A 28 33.10 2.81 9.45
C SER A 28 31.78 2.03 9.47
N PHE A 29 31.31 1.61 10.64
CA PHE A 29 30.02 0.92 10.76
C PHE A 29 28.84 1.81 10.38
N LEU A 30 28.84 3.07 10.79
CA LEU A 30 27.82 4.04 10.38
C LEU A 30 27.81 4.26 8.87
N ASN A 31 28.99 4.43 8.28
CA ASN A 31 29.11 4.59 6.83
C ASN A 31 28.59 3.34 6.09
N GLN A 32 29.02 2.16 6.52
CA GLN A 32 28.56 0.89 5.96
C GLN A 32 27.06 0.71 6.13
N PHE A 33 26.51 1.06 7.30
CA PHE A 33 25.09 1.03 7.57
C PHE A 33 24.32 1.91 6.57
N VAL A 34 24.75 3.16 6.38
CA VAL A 34 24.12 4.08 5.43
C VAL A 34 24.19 3.53 4.00
N VAL A 35 25.35 3.01 3.56
CA VAL A 35 25.49 2.40 2.23
C VAL A 35 24.53 1.23 2.05
N LEU A 36 24.47 0.32 3.03
CA LEU A 36 23.58 -0.83 2.99
C LEU A 36 22.11 -0.42 3.00
N THR A 37 21.72 0.56 3.82
CA THR A 37 20.35 1.06 3.88
C THR A 37 19.94 1.69 2.55
N VAL A 38 20.81 2.52 1.94
CA VAL A 38 20.53 3.12 0.63
C VAL A 38 20.42 2.05 -0.45
N GLN A 39 21.33 1.07 -0.46
CA GLN A 39 21.26 -0.04 -1.41
C GLN A 39 19.97 -0.85 -1.24
N PHE A 40 19.57 -1.13 0.00
CA PHE A 40 18.30 -1.78 0.30
C PHE A 40 17.12 -0.96 -0.21
N LEU A 41 17.06 0.34 0.09
CA LEU A 41 15.97 1.23 -0.33
C LEU A 41 15.87 1.33 -1.85
N ASN A 42 17.01 1.39 -2.54
CA ASN A 42 17.03 1.42 -3.99
C ASN A 42 16.47 0.12 -4.58
N CYS A 43 16.92 -1.03 -4.08
CA CYS A 43 16.41 -2.33 -4.50
C CYS A 43 14.92 -2.48 -4.17
N PHE A 44 14.52 -2.08 -2.97
CA PHE A 44 13.14 -2.08 -2.52
C PHE A 44 12.25 -1.22 -3.42
N SER A 45 12.70 -0.02 -3.80
CA SER A 45 11.97 0.85 -4.73
C SER A 45 11.77 0.17 -6.09
N THR A 46 12.82 -0.43 -6.65
CA THR A 46 12.72 -1.18 -7.91
C THR A 46 11.72 -2.33 -7.82
N VAL A 47 11.74 -3.08 -6.72
CA VAL A 47 10.78 -4.16 -6.48
C VAL A 47 9.35 -3.62 -6.37
N CYS A 48 9.16 -2.49 -5.67
CA CYS A 48 7.85 -1.84 -5.58
C CYS A 48 7.32 -1.39 -6.94
N GLU A 49 8.17 -0.79 -7.78
CA GLU A 49 7.81 -0.38 -9.13
C GLU A 49 7.39 -1.57 -9.99
N GLU A 50 8.15 -2.67 -9.96
CA GLU A 50 7.80 -3.90 -10.68
C GLU A 50 6.44 -4.46 -10.24
N LYS A 51 6.20 -4.54 -8.93
CA LYS A 51 4.92 -5.04 -8.40
C LYS A 51 3.75 -4.11 -8.73
N LEU A 52 3.98 -2.80 -8.72
CA LEU A 52 2.96 -1.83 -9.10
C LEU A 52 2.61 -1.95 -10.59
N ALA A 53 3.61 -2.15 -11.46
CA ALA A 53 3.40 -2.39 -12.88
C ALA A 53 2.59 -3.66 -13.14
N ASP A 54 2.90 -4.75 -12.43
CA ASP A 54 2.11 -6.01 -12.53
C ASP A 54 0.66 -5.81 -12.09
N PHE A 55 0.41 -5.13 -10.98
CA PHE A 55 -0.95 -4.80 -10.55
C PHE A 55 -1.68 -3.91 -11.54
N SER A 56 -1.01 -2.89 -12.10
CA SER A 56 -1.59 -2.02 -13.12
C SER A 56 -2.02 -2.82 -14.36
N LEU A 57 -1.17 -3.73 -14.85
CA LEU A 57 -1.49 -4.60 -15.97
C LEU A 57 -2.70 -5.50 -15.66
N ARG A 58 -2.74 -6.09 -14.47
CA ARG A 58 -3.85 -6.95 -14.06
C ARG A 58 -5.18 -6.20 -13.98
N ILE A 59 -5.16 -4.95 -13.52
CA ILE A 59 -6.36 -4.08 -13.51
C ILE A 59 -6.82 -3.82 -14.94
N GLN A 60 -5.92 -3.44 -15.86
CA GLN A 60 -6.26 -3.22 -17.26
C GLN A 60 -6.83 -4.46 -17.95
N GLN A 61 -6.33 -5.65 -17.61
CA GLN A 61 -6.88 -6.92 -18.11
C GLN A 61 -8.31 -7.17 -17.61
N ILE A 62 -8.58 -6.84 -16.34
CA ILE A 62 -9.94 -6.93 -15.77
C ILE A 62 -10.87 -5.95 -16.48
N GLU A 63 -10.47 -4.69 -16.65
CA GLU A 63 -11.25 -3.67 -17.36
C GLU A 63 -11.55 -4.10 -18.80
N THR A 64 -10.55 -4.61 -19.51
CA THR A 64 -10.73 -5.13 -20.88
C THR A 64 -11.71 -6.30 -20.90
N SER A 65 -11.58 -7.24 -19.96
CA SER A 65 -12.49 -8.38 -19.86
C SER A 65 -13.92 -7.94 -19.56
N LEU A 66 -14.12 -6.96 -18.67
CA LEU A 66 -15.43 -6.39 -18.36
C LEU A 66 -16.03 -5.72 -19.61
N ASN A 67 -15.27 -4.88 -20.31
CA ASN A 67 -15.73 -4.23 -21.54
C ASN A 67 -16.15 -5.25 -22.60
N ILE A 68 -15.43 -6.36 -22.73
CA ILE A 68 -15.81 -7.46 -23.63
C ILE A 68 -17.12 -8.11 -23.16
N LEU A 69 -17.28 -8.38 -21.87
CA LEU A 69 -18.51 -8.96 -21.33
C LEU A 69 -19.71 -8.04 -21.53
N ASP A 70 -19.54 -6.74 -21.32
CA ASP A 70 -20.56 -5.73 -21.54
C ASP A 70 -20.94 -5.63 -23.03
N ALA A 71 -19.95 -5.62 -23.93
CA ALA A 71 -20.18 -5.70 -25.37
C ALA A 71 -20.93 -6.99 -25.77
N LYS A 72 -20.61 -8.13 -25.14
CA LYS A 72 -21.31 -9.39 -25.40
C LYS A 72 -22.77 -9.34 -24.94
N LEU A 73 -23.05 -8.77 -23.77
CA LEU A 73 -24.41 -8.62 -23.26
C LEU A 73 -25.23 -7.65 -24.11
N SER A 74 -24.66 -6.50 -24.49
CA SER A 74 -25.31 -5.51 -25.35
C SER A 74 -25.55 -6.01 -26.78
N SER A 75 -24.75 -6.96 -27.26
CA SER A 75 -24.91 -7.56 -28.60
C SER A 75 -26.10 -8.53 -28.74
N ILE A 76 -26.74 -8.94 -27.64
CA ILE A 76 -27.92 -9.82 -27.67
C ILE A 76 -29.19 -8.97 -27.68
N PRO A 77 -29.88 -8.82 -28.83
CA PRO A 77 -31.13 -8.07 -28.90
C PRO A 77 -32.23 -8.76 -28.07
N GLY A 78 -32.93 -7.98 -27.22
CA GLY A 78 -34.04 -8.47 -26.38
C GLY A 78 -33.64 -8.96 -24.98
N LEU A 79 -32.35 -8.97 -24.62
CA LEU A 79 -31.88 -9.43 -23.30
C LEU A 79 -32.20 -8.46 -22.16
N VAL A 80 -32.26 -7.15 -22.45
CA VAL A 80 -32.49 -6.09 -21.46
C VAL A 80 -33.92 -6.11 -20.88
N ASP A 81 -34.85 -6.80 -21.54
CA ASP A 81 -36.28 -6.88 -21.19
C ASP A 81 -36.67 -8.21 -20.50
N VAL A 82 -35.70 -9.11 -20.26
CA VAL A 82 -35.94 -10.34 -19.51
C VAL A 82 -35.95 -10.03 -18.02
N THR A 83 -37.04 -9.43 -17.55
CA THR A 83 -37.40 -9.48 -16.13
C THR A 83 -37.63 -10.96 -15.80
N PHE A 84 -36.82 -11.51 -14.90
CA PHE A 84 -37.07 -12.84 -14.36
C PHE A 84 -38.45 -12.81 -13.70
N GLU A 85 -39.46 -13.40 -14.34
CA GLU A 85 -40.76 -13.68 -13.74
C GLU A 85 -40.50 -14.65 -12.58
N LEU A 86 -40.27 -14.07 -11.40
CA LEU A 86 -40.45 -14.76 -10.13
C LEU A 86 -41.91 -15.18 -10.10
N SER A 87 -42.15 -16.47 -10.36
CA SER A 87 -43.42 -17.13 -10.11
C SER A 87 -44.09 -16.54 -8.86
N PRO A 88 -45.35 -16.09 -8.94
CA PRO A 88 -46.00 -15.33 -7.88
C PRO A 88 -46.27 -16.25 -6.69
N GLY A 89 -45.29 -16.32 -5.79
CA GLY A 89 -45.31 -17.19 -4.62
C GLY A 89 -44.37 -16.67 -3.52
N GLY A 90 -44.47 -15.38 -3.17
CA GLY A 90 -43.82 -14.83 -1.98
C GLY A 90 -43.46 -13.33 -2.05
N VAL A 91 -44.41 -12.47 -1.67
CA VAL A 91 -44.29 -11.24 -0.83
C VAL A 91 -42.85 -11.01 -0.30
N THR A 92 -42.12 -9.88 -0.44
CA THR A 92 -42.44 -8.44 -0.55
C THR A 92 -41.18 -7.64 -0.96
N SER A 93 -41.36 -6.66 -1.85
CA SER A 93 -40.77 -5.29 -1.82
C SER A 93 -39.27 -5.11 -1.52
N VAL A 94 -38.46 -4.90 -2.57
CA VAL A 94 -37.31 -3.97 -2.50
C VAL A 94 -37.51 -2.92 -3.58
N THR A 95 -37.74 -1.69 -3.14
CA THR A 95 -37.78 -0.47 -3.97
C THR A 95 -36.38 -0.21 -4.49
N ASN A 96 -36.15 -0.47 -5.78
CA ASN A 96 -34.93 -0.06 -6.45
C ASN A 96 -35.16 1.37 -6.97
N GLU A 97 -34.72 2.35 -6.18
CA GLU A 97 -34.57 3.72 -6.64
C GLU A 97 -33.66 3.76 -7.87
N SER A 98 -34.18 4.41 -8.90
CA SER A 98 -33.47 4.81 -10.10
C SER A 98 -32.36 5.81 -9.75
N TYR A 99 -31.11 5.36 -9.73
CA TYR A 99 -29.95 6.23 -9.91
C TYR A 99 -29.59 6.26 -11.38
N SER A 100 -30.31 7.10 -12.13
CA SER A 100 -29.75 7.69 -13.35
C SER A 100 -28.87 8.85 -12.92
N GLU A 101 -27.55 8.64 -12.82
CA GLU A 101 -26.60 9.74 -12.88
C GLU A 101 -25.97 9.76 -14.28
N THR A 102 -26.50 10.66 -15.11
CA THR A 102 -25.76 11.32 -16.17
C THR A 102 -24.45 11.88 -15.61
N ILE A 103 -23.35 11.14 -15.71
CA ILE A 103 -22.01 11.76 -15.71
C ILE A 103 -21.72 12.19 -17.14
N SER A 104 -22.42 13.24 -17.56
CA SER A 104 -22.02 14.08 -18.67
C SER A 104 -21.00 15.08 -18.15
N ALA A 105 -19.78 14.96 -18.66
CA ALA A 105 -18.72 15.96 -18.73
C ALA A 105 -19.01 17.34 -18.11
N GLN A 106 -18.48 17.61 -16.90
CA GLN A 106 -18.00 18.93 -16.47
C GLN A 106 -17.37 18.89 -15.05
N SER A 107 -16.13 18.39 -14.94
CA SER A 107 -15.28 18.70 -13.78
C SER A 107 -13.78 18.76 -14.11
N GLN A 108 -13.42 18.91 -15.39
CA GLN A 108 -12.10 19.33 -15.82
C GLN A 108 -12.05 20.85 -16.03
N GLN A 109 -12.30 21.66 -15.00
CA GLN A 109 -11.77 23.05 -14.97
C GLN A 109 -11.86 23.70 -13.59
N LYS A 110 -11.32 23.05 -12.54
CA LYS A 110 -11.00 23.77 -11.28
C LYS A 110 -9.91 23.07 -10.47
N ASN A 111 -8.76 22.81 -11.06
CA ASN A 111 -7.54 22.56 -10.28
C ASN A 111 -6.26 22.88 -11.07
N LEU A 112 -6.14 24.14 -11.52
CA LEU A 112 -4.86 24.61 -12.09
C LEU A 112 -4.50 26.05 -11.70
N GLN A 113 -4.96 26.54 -10.54
CA GLN A 113 -4.53 27.85 -10.04
C GLN A 113 -3.93 27.87 -8.63
N ASP A 114 -3.87 26.74 -7.92
CA ASP A 114 -3.32 26.72 -6.54
C ASP A 114 -1.82 26.41 -6.44
N TRP A 115 -1.09 26.27 -7.56
CA TRP A 115 0.39 26.12 -7.53
C TRP A 115 1.16 27.36 -8.00
N ALA A 116 0.49 28.48 -8.25
CA ALA A 116 1.11 29.70 -8.81
C ALA A 116 1.10 30.92 -7.88
N THR A 117 0.86 30.76 -6.58
CA THR A 117 1.10 31.86 -5.63
C THR A 117 1.94 31.36 -4.46
N GLY A 118 3.25 31.55 -4.58
CA GLY A 118 4.13 31.59 -3.43
C GLY A 118 3.75 32.79 -2.57
N LYS A 119 3.14 32.51 -1.43
CA LYS A 119 3.24 33.31 -0.22
C LYS A 119 3.04 32.44 1.01
#